data_AF-A0A2A2WD09-F1
#
_entry.id   AF-A0A2A2WD09-F1
#
_cell.length_a   1.000
_cell.length_b   1.000
_cell.length_c   1.000
_cell.angle_alpha   90.00
_cell.angle_beta   90.00
_cell.angle_gamma   90.00
#
_symmetry.space_group_name_H-M   'P 1'
#
loop_
_entity.id
_entity.type
_entity.pdbx_description
1 polymer ?
#
loop_
_entity_poly.entity_id
_entity_poly.type
_entity_poly.pdbx_seq_one_letter_code
_entity_poly.pdbx_strand_id
1 'polypeptide(L)'
;MSIYLRRIGVNSFVTEVSRQQEKVVTRHLGSYKNPFVRIIYRKSELHKALARLLRIERNAIRQECREIEQTMKLLEALINHFFVILRLAEARFQEQSPMPKSRSRRQTTAAATKSAATRPDLESLDEALQVLPAKHAFGKLCRQADAGDPDALRQLDELIEQTPEILESTADLIRFAKQSVLRGISRDSVVFTKAMTAKLQVMEDRIKADHDEDPILGMMAEVVAVSHLDAMRCALLALNGSENKTDADHIQGLAGRSLRRFTNVQQAYQRLCRQKQRSRAATRSRKPK
;
A
#
# COMPACT_ATOMS: atom_id res chain seq x y z
N MET A 1 -39.09 -4.58 -13.06
CA MET A 1 -39.85 -5.75 -13.59
C MET A 1 -39.15 -7.02 -13.12
N SER A 2 -39.89 -8.00 -12.61
CA SER A 2 -39.34 -9.25 -12.09
C SER A 2 -40.25 -10.41 -12.49
N ILE A 3 -39.66 -11.46 -13.06
CA ILE A 3 -40.37 -12.67 -13.45
C ILE A 3 -40.04 -13.76 -12.43
N TYR A 4 -41.03 -14.53 -11.97
CA TYR A 4 -40.83 -15.64 -11.04
C TYR A 4 -41.73 -16.84 -11.37
N LEU A 5 -41.30 -18.00 -10.89
CA LEU A 5 -42.05 -19.24 -10.99
C LEU A 5 -42.97 -19.36 -9.77
N ARG A 6 -44.26 -19.46 -10.00
CA ARG A 6 -45.27 -19.73 -8.98
C ARG A 6 -45.76 -21.17 -9.14
N ARG A 7 -45.75 -21.94 -8.05
CA ARG A 7 -46.29 -23.31 -8.04
C ARG A 7 -47.71 -23.28 -7.46
N ILE A 8 -48.66 -23.88 -8.16
CA ILE A 8 -50.05 -24.04 -7.71
C ILE A 8 -50.40 -25.52 -7.91
N GLY A 9 -50.42 -26.27 -6.81
CA GLY A 9 -50.51 -27.72 -6.83
C GLY A 9 -49.34 -28.37 -7.58
N VAL A 10 -49.64 -29.20 -8.56
CA VAL A 10 -48.65 -29.90 -9.41
C VAL A 10 -48.15 -29.02 -10.57
N ASN A 11 -48.85 -27.94 -10.89
CA ASN A 11 -48.53 -27.09 -12.03
C ASN A 11 -47.65 -25.89 -11.62
N SER A 12 -46.74 -25.52 -12.52
CA SER A 12 -45.86 -24.35 -12.36
C SER A 12 -46.21 -23.31 -13.42
N PHE A 13 -46.32 -22.07 -12.98
CA PHE A 13 -46.79 -20.93 -13.75
C PHE A 13 -45.77 -19.81 -13.68
N VAL A 14 -45.48 -19.17 -14.80
CA VAL A 14 -44.60 -18.00 -14.83
C VAL A 14 -45.44 -16.75 -14.67
N THR A 15 -45.00 -15.89 -13.75
CA THR A 15 -45.67 -14.64 -13.41
C THR A 15 -44.67 -13.51 -13.51
N GLU A 16 -45.11 -12.39 -14.06
CA GLU A 16 -44.37 -11.15 -14.15
C GLU A 16 -44.94 -10.15 -13.15
N VAL A 17 -44.07 -9.46 -12.42
CA VAL A 17 -44.42 -8.34 -11.57
C VAL A 17 -43.70 -7.09 -12.04
N SER A 18 -44.47 -6.03 -12.25
CA SER A 18 -43.95 -4.72 -12.66
C SER A 18 -44.60 -3.62 -11.81
N ARG A 19 -43.96 -2.46 -11.72
CA ARG A 19 -44.60 -1.26 -11.18
C ARG A 19 -45.08 -0.40 -12.34
N GLN A 20 -46.36 -0.05 -12.34
CA GLN A 20 -46.99 0.85 -13.30
C GLN A 20 -47.73 1.91 -12.50
N GLN A 21 -47.43 3.20 -12.72
CA GLN A 21 -48.05 4.33 -12.01
C GLN A 21 -48.09 4.11 -10.48
N GLU A 22 -46.92 3.78 -9.90
CA GLU A 22 -46.71 3.49 -8.47
C GLU A 22 -47.41 2.24 -7.91
N LYS A 23 -48.28 1.56 -8.67
CA LYS A 23 -48.94 0.32 -8.27
C LYS A 23 -48.16 -0.91 -8.74
N VAL A 24 -48.14 -1.95 -7.91
CA VAL A 24 -47.54 -3.25 -8.25
C VAL A 24 -48.57 -4.06 -9.03
N VAL A 25 -48.28 -4.31 -10.30
CA VAL A 25 -49.13 -5.10 -11.20
C VAL A 25 -48.51 -6.47 -11.41
N THR A 26 -49.32 -7.50 -11.20
CA THR A 26 -48.93 -8.90 -11.40
C THR A 26 -49.62 -9.43 -12.64
N ARG A 27 -48.85 -9.87 -13.64
CA ARG A 27 -49.33 -10.43 -14.89
C ARG A 27 -48.96 -11.90 -14.99
N HIS A 28 -49.94 -12.76 -15.26
CA HIS A 28 -49.67 -14.16 -15.54
C HIS A 28 -49.18 -14.32 -17.00
N LEU A 29 -47.99 -14.92 -17.18
CA LEU A 29 -47.39 -15.15 -18.50
C LEU A 29 -47.75 -16.51 -19.11
N GLY A 30 -48.14 -17.48 -18.29
CA GLY A 30 -48.60 -18.81 -18.71
C GLY A 30 -47.91 -19.97 -17.99
N SER A 31 -48.27 -21.19 -18.37
CA SER A 31 -47.71 -22.42 -17.80
C SER A 31 -46.25 -22.60 -18.17
N TYR A 32 -45.42 -23.04 -17.22
CA TYR A 32 -44.02 -23.37 -17.44
C TYR A 32 -43.80 -24.56 -18.40
N LYS A 33 -44.85 -25.39 -18.61
CA LYS A 33 -44.83 -26.46 -19.61
C LYS A 33 -44.79 -25.89 -21.04
N ASN A 34 -45.26 -24.67 -21.26
CA ASN A 34 -45.17 -24.03 -22.57
C ASN A 34 -43.70 -23.64 -22.84
N PRO A 35 -43.11 -24.10 -23.97
CA PRO A 35 -41.69 -23.88 -24.26
C PRO A 35 -41.34 -22.39 -24.40
N PHE A 36 -42.23 -21.55 -24.93
CA PHE A 36 -41.99 -20.11 -25.07
C PHE A 36 -41.94 -19.42 -23.70
N VAL A 37 -42.89 -19.73 -22.83
CA VAL A 37 -42.93 -19.20 -21.45
C VAL A 37 -41.70 -19.67 -20.67
N ARG A 38 -41.27 -20.91 -20.87
CA ARG A 38 -40.02 -21.45 -20.30
C ARG A 38 -38.79 -20.67 -20.74
N ILE A 39 -38.69 -20.30 -22.03
CA ILE A 39 -37.58 -19.50 -22.56
C ILE A 39 -37.56 -18.12 -21.91
N ILE A 40 -38.70 -17.44 -21.80
CA ILE A 40 -38.81 -16.12 -21.15
C ILE A 40 -38.32 -16.19 -19.70
N TYR A 41 -38.79 -17.20 -18.94
CA TYR A 41 -38.35 -17.41 -17.56
C TYR A 41 -36.83 -17.67 -17.48
N ARG A 42 -36.29 -18.58 -18.30
CA ARG A 42 -34.85 -18.88 -18.33
C ARG A 42 -34.02 -17.66 -18.70
N LYS A 43 -34.46 -16.86 -19.67
CA LYS A 43 -33.80 -15.60 -20.04
C LYS A 43 -33.76 -14.66 -18.83
N SER A 44 -34.88 -14.46 -18.13
CA SER A 44 -34.93 -13.64 -16.91
C SER A 44 -33.97 -14.16 -15.83
N GLU A 45 -33.97 -15.47 -15.56
CA GLU A 45 -33.05 -16.07 -14.57
C GLU A 45 -31.59 -15.88 -14.96
N LEU A 46 -31.25 -16.02 -16.24
CA LEU A 46 -29.91 -15.75 -16.76
C LEU A 46 -29.52 -14.28 -16.56
N HIS A 47 -30.41 -13.33 -16.85
CA HIS A 47 -30.14 -11.90 -16.60
C HIS A 47 -29.95 -11.61 -15.11
N LYS A 48 -30.76 -12.23 -14.23
CA LYS A 48 -30.57 -12.11 -12.78
C LYS A 48 -29.24 -12.70 -12.32
N ALA A 49 -28.87 -13.87 -12.85
CA ALA A 49 -27.60 -14.52 -12.54
C ALA A 49 -26.42 -13.65 -12.99
N LEU A 50 -26.43 -13.13 -14.22
CA LEU A 50 -25.43 -12.18 -14.71
C LEU A 50 -25.37 -10.92 -13.84
N ALA A 51 -26.51 -10.33 -13.50
CA ALA A 51 -26.56 -9.15 -12.62
C ALA A 51 -26.00 -9.44 -11.22
N ARG A 52 -26.22 -10.65 -10.67
CA ARG A 52 -25.62 -11.09 -9.40
C ARG A 52 -24.11 -11.25 -9.53
N LEU A 53 -23.63 -11.91 -10.59
CA LEU A 53 -22.19 -12.08 -10.84
C LEU A 53 -21.49 -10.73 -10.98
N LEU A 54 -22.05 -9.80 -11.78
CA LEU A 54 -21.51 -8.45 -11.94
C LEU A 54 -21.48 -7.69 -10.60
N ARG A 55 -22.48 -7.86 -9.73
CA ARG A 55 -22.47 -7.25 -8.39
C ARG A 55 -21.38 -7.84 -7.50
N ILE A 56 -21.19 -9.16 -7.53
CA ILE A 56 -20.13 -9.84 -6.77
C ILE A 56 -18.76 -9.35 -7.25
N GLU A 57 -18.54 -9.30 -8.56
CA GLU A 57 -17.28 -8.81 -9.14
C GLU A 57 -17.02 -7.35 -8.79
N ARG A 58 -18.03 -6.47 -8.90
CA ARG A 58 -17.91 -5.06 -8.48
C ARG A 58 -17.57 -4.93 -7.00
N ASN A 59 -18.16 -5.74 -6.13
CA ASN A 59 -17.87 -5.72 -4.70
C ASN A 59 -16.45 -6.22 -4.39
N ALA A 60 -15.98 -7.26 -5.09
CA ALA A 60 -14.61 -7.76 -4.97
C ALA A 60 -13.60 -6.67 -5.38
N ILE A 61 -13.82 -6.00 -6.52
CA ILE A 61 -12.98 -4.89 -6.98
C ILE A 61 -12.94 -3.75 -5.95
N ARG A 62 -14.09 -3.40 -5.35
CA ARG A 62 -14.13 -2.37 -4.30
C ARG A 62 -13.32 -2.76 -3.07
N GLN A 63 -13.43 -4.01 -2.63
CA GLN A 63 -12.68 -4.50 -1.48
C GLN A 63 -11.17 -4.47 -1.76
N GLU A 64 -10.74 -4.99 -2.91
CA GLU A 64 -9.35 -4.96 -3.33
C GLU A 64 -8.81 -3.52 -3.44
N CYS A 65 -9.59 -2.58 -3.99
CA CYS A 65 -9.21 -1.17 -4.04
C CYS A 65 -9.02 -0.57 -2.65
N ARG A 66 -9.81 -0.97 -1.65
CA ARG A 66 -9.66 -0.50 -0.27
C ARG A 66 -8.40 -1.05 0.38
N GLU A 67 -8.11 -2.32 0.19
CA GLU A 67 -6.90 -2.98 0.70
C GLU A 67 -5.65 -2.32 0.11
N ILE A 68 -5.60 -2.13 -1.21
CA ILE A 68 -4.50 -1.43 -1.88
C ILE A 68 -4.39 0.02 -1.37
N GLU A 69 -5.52 0.73 -1.22
CA GLU A 69 -5.50 2.11 -0.72
C GLU A 69 -4.96 2.19 0.72
N GLN A 70 -5.30 1.24 1.59
CA GLN A 70 -4.76 1.17 2.95
C GLN A 70 -3.26 0.94 2.93
N THR A 71 -2.78 -0.03 2.16
CA THR A 71 -1.34 -0.31 2.01
C THR A 71 -0.58 0.91 1.48
N MET A 72 -1.12 1.58 0.46
CA MET A 72 -0.48 2.75 -0.09
C MET A 72 -0.52 3.97 0.84
N LYS A 73 -1.51 4.08 1.74
CA LYS A 73 -1.52 5.09 2.81
C LYS A 73 -0.44 4.83 3.85
N LEU A 74 -0.20 3.57 4.21
CA LEU A 74 0.90 3.19 5.09
C LEU A 74 2.25 3.51 4.43
N LEU A 75 2.38 3.20 3.15
CA LEU A 75 3.57 3.54 2.36
C LEU A 75 3.81 5.05 2.30
N GLU A 76 2.76 5.84 2.08
CA GLU A 76 2.82 7.30 2.08
C GLU A 76 3.20 7.87 3.46
N ALA A 77 2.67 7.29 4.55
CA ALA A 77 3.06 7.66 5.90
C ALA A 77 4.54 7.38 6.16
N LEU A 78 5.05 6.23 5.71
CA LEU A 78 6.45 5.86 5.80
C LEU A 78 7.36 6.87 5.07
N ILE A 79 6.93 7.34 3.89
CA ILE A 79 7.70 8.32 3.10
C ILE A 79 7.85 9.66 3.81
N ASN A 80 6.84 10.07 4.59
CA ASN A 80 6.92 11.28 5.40
C ASN A 80 7.97 11.18 6.51
N HIS A 81 8.42 9.97 6.86
CA HIS A 81 9.46 9.70 7.85
C HIS A 81 10.73 9.14 7.22
N PHE A 82 10.87 9.25 5.90
CA PHE A 82 11.95 8.56 5.18
C PHE A 82 13.35 9.09 5.53
N PHE A 83 13.46 10.32 6.04
CA PHE A 83 14.72 10.86 6.55
C PHE A 83 15.24 10.07 7.77
N VAL A 84 14.34 9.58 8.61
CA VAL A 84 14.68 8.66 9.72
C VAL A 84 15.26 7.35 9.17
N ILE A 85 14.65 6.83 8.10
CA ILE A 85 15.08 5.60 7.42
C ILE A 85 16.44 5.79 6.75
N LEU A 86 16.70 6.97 6.19
CA LEU A 86 18.02 7.33 5.67
C LEU A 86 19.09 7.30 6.75
N ARG A 87 18.81 7.87 7.92
CA ARG A 87 19.74 7.86 9.06
C ARG A 87 19.96 6.45 9.63
N LEU A 88 18.89 5.66 9.76
CA LEU A 88 18.95 4.23 10.14
C LEU A 88 19.96 3.47 9.29
N ALA A 89 19.84 3.65 8.00
CA ALA A 89 20.67 2.98 7.04
C ALA A 89 22.09 3.55 6.99
N GLU A 90 22.29 4.87 7.09
CA GLU A 90 23.64 5.45 7.20
C GLU A 90 24.40 4.92 8.44
N ALA A 91 23.74 4.82 9.60
CA ALA A 91 24.34 4.23 10.80
C ALA A 91 24.72 2.76 10.59
N ARG A 92 23.81 1.95 10.03
CA ARG A 92 24.04 0.51 9.79
C ARG A 92 25.06 0.21 8.70
N PHE A 93 25.08 0.98 7.62
CA PHE A 93 26.02 0.78 6.51
C PHE A 93 27.41 1.38 6.79
N GLN A 94 27.55 2.26 7.79
CA GLN A 94 28.86 2.74 8.27
C GLN A 94 29.53 1.81 9.28
N GLU A 95 28.82 0.82 9.86
CA GLU A 95 29.38 -0.18 10.80
C GLU A 95 30.26 -1.27 10.15
N GLN A 96 30.88 -1.00 9.00
CA GLN A 96 32.08 -1.74 8.55
C GLN A 96 33.33 -0.87 8.71
N SER A 97 33.61 -0.45 9.95
CA SER A 97 34.93 0.06 10.32
C SER A 97 35.56 -0.90 11.33
N PRO A 98 36.81 -1.35 11.12
CA PRO A 98 37.44 -2.30 12.02
C PRO A 98 37.50 -1.69 13.42
N MET A 99 37.00 -2.42 14.41
CA MET A 99 36.99 -2.05 15.82
C MET A 99 38.24 -1.22 16.20
N PRO A 100 38.08 -0.05 16.84
CA PRO A 100 39.21 0.60 17.47
C PRO A 100 39.71 -0.36 18.55
N LYS A 101 40.95 -0.83 18.38
CA LYS A 101 41.65 -1.66 19.37
C LYS A 101 41.44 -1.05 20.74
N SER A 102 40.81 -1.81 21.63
CA SER A 102 40.50 -1.42 22.99
C SER A 102 41.77 -0.91 23.67
N ARG A 103 41.80 0.40 23.91
CA ARG A 103 42.80 0.99 24.79
C ARG A 103 42.36 0.67 26.21
N SER A 104 43.02 -0.35 26.75
CA SER A 104 43.05 -0.75 28.15
C SER A 104 42.70 0.39 29.11
N ARG A 105 41.56 0.26 29.82
CA ARG A 105 41.34 0.97 31.07
C ARG A 105 40.95 -0.04 32.15
N ARG A 106 41.79 -0.02 33.18
CA ARG A 106 41.87 -0.92 34.33
C ARG A 106 40.52 -1.28 34.96
N GLN A 107 40.44 -2.56 35.29
CA GLN A 107 39.69 -3.18 36.37
C GLN A 107 39.54 -2.27 37.60
N THR A 108 38.31 -2.18 38.12
CA THR A 108 38.04 -2.55 39.51
C THR A 108 36.79 -3.43 39.54
N THR A 109 36.97 -4.59 40.15
CA THR A 109 36.06 -5.71 40.35
C THR A 109 34.96 -5.41 41.38
N ALA A 110 33.75 -5.89 41.15
CA ALA A 110 33.11 -6.96 41.95
C ALA A 110 31.58 -6.91 41.86
N ALA A 111 31.01 -8.01 41.35
CA ALA A 111 29.79 -8.70 41.80
C ALA A 111 29.04 -9.26 40.58
N ALA A 112 29.35 -10.52 40.28
CA ALA A 112 28.57 -11.31 39.37
C ALA A 112 27.23 -11.67 40.01
N THR A 113 26.13 -11.39 39.31
CA THR A 113 24.92 -12.18 39.45
C THR A 113 24.35 -12.40 38.05
N LYS A 114 24.38 -13.67 37.65
CA LYS A 114 23.72 -14.21 36.46
C LYS A 114 22.23 -13.89 36.55
N SER A 115 21.59 -13.47 35.47
CA SER A 115 20.33 -14.09 35.02
C SER A 115 19.83 -13.49 33.70
N ALA A 116 19.50 -14.40 32.77
CA ALA A 116 18.48 -14.32 31.73
C ALA A 116 18.41 -13.10 30.80
N ALA A 117 18.82 -13.33 29.55
CA ALA A 117 18.31 -12.62 28.39
C ALA A 117 16.80 -12.92 28.24
N THR A 118 15.97 -12.10 28.86
CA THR A 118 14.53 -12.05 28.59
C THR A 118 14.34 -11.15 27.38
N ARG A 119 13.89 -11.72 26.26
CA ARG A 119 13.34 -10.94 25.14
C ARG A 119 12.29 -10.00 25.72
N PRO A 120 12.28 -8.69 25.37
CA PRO A 120 11.21 -7.82 25.83
C PRO A 120 9.88 -8.36 25.29
N ASP A 121 8.93 -8.53 26.20
CA ASP A 121 7.59 -9.03 25.93
C ASP A 121 6.91 -8.08 24.94
N LEU A 122 6.54 -8.59 23.76
CA LEU A 122 5.86 -7.82 22.71
C LEU A 122 4.56 -7.15 23.21
N GLU A 123 3.95 -7.72 24.27
CA GLU A 123 2.77 -7.19 24.94
C GLU A 123 3.05 -5.89 25.71
N SER A 124 4.28 -5.72 26.25
CA SER A 124 4.69 -4.49 26.93
C SER A 124 4.94 -3.32 25.98
N LEU A 125 5.27 -3.62 24.71
CA LEU A 125 5.45 -2.64 23.65
C LEU A 125 4.10 -2.13 23.14
N ASP A 126 3.10 -3.00 23.07
CA ASP A 126 1.72 -2.63 22.75
C ASP A 126 1.08 -1.80 23.88
N GLU A 127 1.33 -2.10 25.15
CA GLU A 127 0.90 -1.27 26.29
C GLU A 127 1.62 0.10 26.32
N ALA A 128 2.91 0.16 25.98
CA ALA A 128 3.66 1.43 25.88
C ALA A 128 3.18 2.32 24.72
N LEU A 129 2.60 1.72 23.66
CA LEU A 129 2.03 2.43 22.51
C LEU A 129 0.58 2.89 22.72
N GLN A 130 -0.09 2.52 23.83
CA GLN A 130 -1.49 2.90 24.10
C GLN A 130 -1.68 4.37 24.52
N VAL A 131 -0.61 5.10 24.84
CA VAL A 131 -0.72 6.54 25.15
C VAL A 131 -0.34 7.34 23.91
N LEU A 132 -1.33 8.03 23.34
CA LEU A 132 -1.25 8.90 22.17
C LEU A 132 -0.26 10.11 22.20
N PRO A 133 0.61 10.37 23.19
CA PRO A 133 1.74 11.30 23.06
C PRO A 133 2.93 10.80 22.23
N ALA A 134 3.15 9.49 22.11
CA ALA A 134 4.37 8.94 21.49
C ALA A 134 4.47 9.21 19.98
N LYS A 135 3.36 9.08 19.23
CA LYS A 135 3.34 9.36 17.78
C LYS A 135 3.53 10.83 17.45
N HIS A 136 2.96 11.73 18.27
CA HIS A 136 3.14 13.17 18.11
C HIS A 136 4.54 13.61 18.50
N ALA A 137 5.10 13.05 19.58
CA ALA A 137 6.48 13.28 19.99
C ALA A 137 7.47 12.79 18.92
N PHE A 138 7.28 11.57 18.40
CA PHE A 138 8.10 11.02 17.33
C PHE A 138 7.97 11.83 16.02
N GLY A 139 6.75 12.21 15.63
CA GLY A 139 6.53 13.06 14.46
C GLY A 139 7.17 14.45 14.62
N LYS A 140 7.16 15.01 15.83
CA LYS A 140 7.85 16.27 16.14
C LYS A 140 9.36 16.10 16.08
N LEU A 141 9.89 15.02 16.65
CA LEU A 141 11.30 14.64 16.59
C LEU A 141 11.79 14.52 15.15
N CYS A 142 11.03 13.80 14.30
CA CYS A 142 11.32 13.69 12.87
C CYS A 142 11.39 15.06 12.18
N ARG A 143 10.43 15.94 12.44
CA ARG A 143 10.40 17.30 11.86
C ARG A 143 11.57 18.16 12.34
N GLN A 144 11.97 18.02 13.60
CA GLN A 144 13.13 18.73 14.16
C GLN A 144 14.43 18.19 13.54
N ALA A 145 14.56 16.87 13.40
CA ALA A 145 15.67 16.25 12.69
C ALA A 145 15.74 16.67 11.21
N ASP A 146 14.60 16.75 10.52
CA ASP A 146 14.49 17.26 9.14
C ASP A 146 14.92 18.73 9.04
N ALA A 147 14.66 19.53 10.07
CA ALA A 147 15.10 20.92 10.18
C ALA A 147 16.60 21.06 10.52
N GLY A 148 17.30 19.95 10.78
CA GLY A 148 18.73 19.93 11.10
C GLY A 148 19.07 20.16 12.57
N ASP A 149 18.11 19.97 13.48
CA ASP A 149 18.34 20.06 14.93
C ASP A 149 19.27 18.93 15.40
N PRO A 150 20.47 19.23 15.94
CA PRO A 150 21.47 18.23 16.31
C PRO A 150 21.01 17.33 17.47
N ASP A 151 20.21 17.84 18.41
CA ASP A 151 19.73 17.06 19.56
C ASP A 151 18.63 16.09 19.12
N ALA A 152 17.74 16.55 18.23
CA ALA A 152 16.73 15.70 17.62
C ALA A 152 17.36 14.60 16.76
N LEU A 153 18.43 14.92 16.03
CA LEU A 153 19.21 13.94 15.29
C LEU A 153 19.83 12.89 16.23
N ARG A 154 20.42 13.30 17.36
CA ARG A 154 21.04 12.37 18.31
C ARG A 154 20.02 11.44 18.98
N GLN A 155 18.87 11.98 19.39
CA GLN A 155 17.77 11.17 19.94
C GLN A 155 17.20 10.19 18.91
N LEU A 156 17.17 10.60 17.64
CA LEU A 156 16.81 9.71 16.55
C LEU A 156 17.84 8.59 16.40
N ASP A 157 19.13 8.92 16.39
CA ASP A 157 20.23 7.93 16.32
C ASP A 157 20.16 6.90 17.46
N GLU A 158 19.84 7.33 18.70
CA GLU A 158 19.66 6.44 19.85
C GLU A 158 18.46 5.47 19.67
N LEU A 159 17.32 5.94 19.15
CA LEU A 159 16.15 5.10 18.82
C LEU A 159 16.44 4.11 17.69
N ILE A 160 17.29 4.54 16.76
CA ILE A 160 17.72 3.80 15.59
C ILE A 160 18.60 2.61 15.97
N GLU A 161 19.56 2.83 16.87
CA GLU A 161 20.41 1.77 17.42
C GLU A 161 19.58 0.70 18.15
N GLN A 162 18.53 1.13 18.84
CA GLN A 162 17.64 0.25 19.60
C GLN A 162 16.70 -0.58 18.72
N THR A 163 16.53 -0.24 17.43
CA THR A 163 15.50 -0.84 16.58
C THR A 163 16.01 -1.27 15.19
N PRO A 164 16.87 -2.31 15.11
CA PRO A 164 17.42 -2.83 13.85
C PRO A 164 16.37 -3.21 12.80
N GLU A 165 15.23 -3.71 13.27
CA GLU A 165 14.20 -4.38 12.47
C GLU A 165 13.37 -3.40 11.62
N ILE A 166 13.54 -2.09 11.82
CA ILE A 166 12.78 -1.05 11.09
C ILE A 166 13.08 -1.09 9.59
N LEU A 167 14.34 -1.33 9.20
CA LEU A 167 14.71 -1.37 7.78
C LEU A 167 14.12 -2.60 7.09
N GLU A 168 14.13 -3.75 7.75
CA GLU A 168 13.49 -4.97 7.24
C GLU A 168 11.98 -4.79 7.13
N SER A 169 11.35 -4.25 8.17
CA SER A 169 9.92 -3.92 8.18
C SER A 169 9.53 -2.93 7.08
N THR A 170 10.42 -1.98 6.76
CA THR A 170 10.24 -1.03 5.66
C THR A 170 10.29 -1.73 4.30
N ALA A 171 11.32 -2.56 4.08
CA ALA A 171 11.46 -3.33 2.85
C ALA A 171 10.26 -4.27 2.63
N ASP A 172 9.76 -4.87 3.71
CA ASP A 172 8.59 -5.74 3.72
C ASP A 172 7.32 -5.00 3.34
N LEU A 173 7.11 -3.79 3.89
CA LEU A 173 5.99 -2.95 3.50
C LEU A 173 6.04 -2.56 2.01
N ILE A 174 7.23 -2.22 1.49
CA ILE A 174 7.43 -1.90 0.07
C ILE A 174 7.09 -3.12 -0.80
N ARG A 175 7.60 -4.29 -0.43
CA ARG A 175 7.34 -5.57 -1.11
C ARG A 175 5.86 -5.92 -1.10
N PHE A 176 5.19 -5.73 0.03
CA PHE A 176 3.75 -5.96 0.15
C PHE A 176 2.93 -4.97 -0.70
N ALA A 177 3.30 -3.69 -0.72
CA ALA A 177 2.68 -2.69 -1.57
C ALA A 177 2.85 -3.02 -3.06
N LYS A 178 4.06 -3.40 -3.46
CA LYS A 178 4.39 -3.84 -4.82
C LYS A 178 3.51 -5.02 -5.25
N GLN A 179 3.42 -6.06 -4.42
CA GLN A 179 2.58 -7.23 -4.70
C GLN A 179 1.10 -6.87 -4.77
N SER A 180 0.61 -6.03 -3.84
CA SER A 180 -0.81 -5.61 -3.79
C SER A 180 -1.20 -4.83 -5.06
N VAL A 181 -0.37 -3.89 -5.49
CA VAL A 181 -0.61 -3.10 -6.70
C VAL A 181 -0.51 -3.96 -7.96
N LEU A 182 0.47 -4.87 -8.03
CA LEU A 182 0.62 -5.80 -9.16
C LEU A 182 -0.58 -6.73 -9.29
N ARG A 183 -1.07 -7.28 -8.17
CA ARG A 183 -2.27 -8.12 -8.15
C ARG A 183 -3.50 -7.33 -8.60
N GLY A 184 -3.66 -6.11 -8.07
CA GLY A 184 -4.77 -5.22 -8.42
C GLY A 184 -4.83 -4.81 -9.89
N ILE A 185 -3.70 -4.74 -10.58
CA ILE A 185 -3.68 -4.43 -12.02
C ILE A 185 -3.79 -5.70 -12.89
N SER A 186 -3.28 -6.84 -12.43
CA SER A 186 -3.26 -8.07 -13.22
C SER A 186 -4.51 -8.94 -13.06
N ARG A 187 -5.32 -8.72 -12.02
CA ARG A 187 -6.52 -9.53 -11.69
C ARG A 187 -6.24 -11.03 -11.72
N ASP A 188 -5.14 -11.43 -11.07
CA ASP A 188 -4.64 -12.81 -11.00
C ASP A 188 -4.23 -13.44 -12.36
N SER A 189 -4.17 -12.66 -13.45
CA SER A 189 -3.63 -13.15 -14.73
C SER A 189 -2.11 -13.27 -14.66
N VAL A 190 -1.60 -14.49 -14.85
CA VAL A 190 -0.15 -14.80 -14.81
C VAL A 190 0.62 -14.02 -15.88
N VAL A 191 0.08 -13.92 -17.10
CA VAL A 191 0.73 -13.23 -18.22
C VAL A 191 0.81 -11.73 -17.94
N PHE A 192 -0.29 -11.12 -17.50
CA PHE A 192 -0.30 -9.70 -17.13
C PHE A 192 0.59 -9.43 -15.93
N THR A 193 0.60 -10.30 -14.91
CA THR A 193 1.48 -10.15 -13.75
C THR A 193 2.94 -10.13 -14.19
N LYS A 194 3.38 -11.06 -15.04
CA LYS A 194 4.75 -11.08 -15.57
C LYS A 194 5.09 -9.81 -16.37
N ALA A 195 4.19 -9.38 -17.24
CA ALA A 195 4.40 -8.16 -18.05
C ALA A 195 4.49 -6.91 -17.17
N MET A 196 3.63 -6.80 -16.14
CA MET A 196 3.61 -5.67 -15.24
C MET A 196 4.81 -5.67 -14.28
N THR A 197 5.26 -6.85 -13.82
CA THR A 197 6.51 -6.98 -13.06
C THR A 197 7.70 -6.54 -13.90
N ALA A 198 7.81 -6.98 -15.16
CA ALA A 198 8.88 -6.55 -16.05
C ALA A 198 8.86 -5.04 -16.31
N LYS A 199 7.66 -4.47 -16.54
CA LYS A 199 7.49 -3.02 -16.67
C LYS A 199 7.93 -2.27 -15.41
N LEU A 200 7.54 -2.77 -14.24
CA LEU A 200 7.93 -2.19 -12.97
C LEU A 200 9.44 -2.22 -12.77
N GLN A 201 10.10 -3.34 -13.09
CA GLN A 201 11.56 -3.46 -13.06
C GLN A 201 12.24 -2.43 -13.97
N VAL A 202 11.77 -2.28 -15.21
CA VAL A 202 12.32 -1.27 -16.14
C VAL A 202 12.16 0.15 -15.59
N MET A 203 11.06 0.46 -14.91
CA MET A 203 10.89 1.76 -14.26
C MET A 203 11.85 1.92 -13.08
N GLU A 204 12.00 0.90 -12.24
CA GLU A 204 12.95 0.89 -11.13
C GLU A 204 14.37 1.11 -11.62
N ASP A 205 14.81 0.36 -12.63
CA ASP A 205 16.15 0.48 -13.22
C ASP A 205 16.38 1.87 -13.81
N ARG A 206 15.37 2.43 -14.50
CA ARG A 206 15.43 3.79 -15.03
C ARG A 206 15.57 4.85 -13.95
N ILE A 207 14.85 4.71 -12.83
CA ILE A 207 14.93 5.65 -11.70
C ILE A 207 16.27 5.47 -10.98
N LYS A 208 16.71 4.22 -10.79
CA LYS A 208 17.99 3.88 -10.15
C LYS A 208 19.20 4.36 -10.95
N ALA A 209 19.10 4.46 -12.28
CA ALA A 209 20.18 4.97 -13.14
C ALA A 209 20.64 6.40 -12.77
N ASP A 210 19.80 7.19 -12.10
CA ASP A 210 20.10 8.57 -11.70
C ASP A 210 20.96 8.67 -10.42
N HIS A 211 21.29 7.55 -9.76
CA HIS A 211 22.14 7.54 -8.57
C HIS A 211 23.01 6.28 -8.44
N ASP A 212 24.16 6.42 -7.78
CA ASP A 212 25.01 5.28 -7.39
C ASP A 212 24.21 4.25 -6.56
N GLU A 213 24.77 3.04 -6.38
CA GLU A 213 24.24 1.90 -5.60
C GLU A 213 24.02 2.22 -4.11
N ASP A 214 23.14 3.17 -3.83
CA ASP A 214 22.65 3.51 -2.53
C ASP A 214 21.40 2.66 -2.25
N PRO A 215 21.44 1.74 -1.27
CA PRO A 215 20.31 0.88 -0.95
C PRO A 215 19.06 1.68 -0.58
N ILE A 216 19.22 2.88 -0.02
CA ILE A 216 18.13 3.70 0.47
C ILE A 216 17.44 4.44 -0.67
N LEU A 217 18.22 5.04 -1.57
CA LEU A 217 17.68 5.59 -2.82
C LEU A 217 17.09 4.48 -3.69
N GLY A 218 17.66 3.26 -3.63
CA GLY A 218 17.10 2.05 -4.22
C GLY A 218 15.69 1.73 -3.70
N MET A 219 15.49 1.72 -2.38
CA MET A 219 14.16 1.55 -1.78
C MET A 219 13.20 2.67 -2.20
N MET A 220 13.64 3.93 -2.23
CA MET A 220 12.76 5.02 -2.70
C MET A 220 12.42 4.92 -4.17
N ALA A 221 13.36 4.50 -5.01
CA ALA A 221 13.10 4.27 -6.43
C ALA A 221 11.98 3.23 -6.61
N GLU A 222 12.00 2.16 -5.81
CA GLU A 222 10.93 1.15 -5.78
C GLU A 222 9.60 1.75 -5.35
N VAL A 223 9.59 2.56 -4.29
CA VAL A 223 8.39 3.24 -3.80
C VAL A 223 7.80 4.20 -4.84
N VAL A 224 8.64 4.96 -5.55
CA VAL A 224 8.23 5.82 -6.67
C VAL A 224 7.61 4.98 -7.79
N ALA A 225 8.26 3.88 -8.16
CA ALA A 225 7.80 2.99 -9.22
C ALA A 225 6.45 2.33 -8.88
N VAL A 226 6.28 1.83 -7.65
CA VAL A 226 5.01 1.28 -7.14
C VAL A 226 3.91 2.34 -7.12
N SER A 227 4.23 3.56 -6.66
CA SER A 227 3.26 4.67 -6.64
C SER A 227 2.83 5.10 -8.03
N HIS A 228 3.76 5.10 -9.00
CA HIS A 228 3.43 5.34 -10.40
C HIS A 228 2.48 4.27 -10.94
N LEU A 229 2.76 3.01 -10.62
CA LEU A 229 1.94 1.89 -11.06
C LEU A 229 0.53 1.93 -10.47
N ASP A 230 0.39 2.29 -9.18
CA ASP A 230 -0.92 2.51 -8.55
C ASP A 230 -1.70 3.65 -9.21
N ALA A 231 -1.01 4.75 -9.56
CA ALA A 231 -1.63 5.85 -10.30
C ALA A 231 -2.13 5.41 -11.68
N MET A 232 -1.36 4.61 -12.41
CA MET A 232 -1.80 4.01 -13.67
C MET A 232 -3.02 3.10 -13.48
N ARG A 233 -3.00 2.22 -12.47
CA ARG A 233 -4.10 1.31 -12.14
C ARG A 233 -5.39 2.09 -11.87
N CYS A 234 -5.33 3.12 -11.03
CA CYS A 234 -6.50 3.94 -10.71
C CYS A 234 -7.00 4.74 -11.92
N ALA A 235 -6.11 5.23 -12.78
CA ALA A 235 -6.48 5.90 -14.02
C ALA A 235 -7.20 4.95 -14.99
N LEU A 236 -6.70 3.72 -15.16
CA LEU A 236 -7.37 2.69 -15.99
C LEU A 236 -8.74 2.32 -15.44
N LEU A 237 -8.89 2.21 -14.11
CA LEU A 237 -10.19 1.99 -13.48
C LEU A 237 -11.16 3.13 -13.76
N ALA A 238 -10.70 4.38 -13.73
CA ALA A 238 -11.52 5.54 -14.05
C ALA A 238 -11.95 5.57 -15.52
N LEU A 239 -11.07 5.18 -16.44
CA LEU A 239 -11.35 5.12 -17.88
C LEU A 239 -12.35 4.02 -18.25
N ASN A 240 -12.37 2.90 -17.52
CA ASN A 240 -13.31 1.81 -17.77
C ASN A 240 -14.78 2.18 -17.51
N GLY A 241 -15.03 3.34 -16.88
CA GLY A 241 -16.37 3.85 -16.64
C GLY A 241 -17.15 3.05 -15.60
N SER A 242 -18.11 3.70 -14.95
CA SER A 242 -19.12 3.03 -14.13
C SER A 242 -20.50 3.50 -14.55
N GLU A 243 -21.44 2.56 -14.61
CA GLU A 243 -22.87 2.86 -14.87
C GLU A 243 -23.49 3.70 -13.74
N ASN A 244 -22.92 3.63 -12.53
CA ASN A 244 -23.41 4.35 -11.37
C ASN A 244 -22.56 5.60 -11.11
N LYS A 245 -23.21 6.77 -10.99
CA LYS A 245 -22.56 8.05 -10.68
C LYS A 245 -21.71 7.99 -9.40
N THR A 246 -22.26 7.43 -8.32
CA THR A 246 -21.54 7.29 -7.03
C THR A 246 -20.26 6.47 -7.14
N ASP A 247 -20.26 5.43 -7.98
CA ASP A 247 -19.07 4.61 -8.22
C ASP A 247 -18.06 5.35 -9.10
N ALA A 248 -18.54 6.07 -10.13
CA ALA A 248 -17.69 6.90 -10.98
C ALA A 248 -16.98 7.98 -10.14
N ASP A 249 -17.70 8.71 -9.29
CA ASP A 249 -17.17 9.74 -8.41
C ASP A 249 -16.12 9.15 -7.44
N HIS A 250 -16.40 7.97 -6.87
CA HIS A 250 -15.45 7.27 -5.99
C HIS A 250 -14.16 6.86 -6.71
N ILE A 251 -14.27 6.26 -7.91
CA ILE A 251 -13.11 5.82 -8.71
C ILE A 251 -12.30 7.01 -9.20
N GLN A 252 -12.94 8.09 -9.62
CA GLN A 252 -12.27 9.33 -10.00
C GLN A 252 -11.53 9.95 -8.80
N GLY A 253 -12.16 9.93 -7.62
CA GLY A 253 -11.54 10.32 -6.36
C GLY A 253 -10.30 9.48 -6.02
N LEU A 254 -10.35 8.16 -6.26
CA LEU A 254 -9.20 7.26 -6.09
C LEU A 254 -8.05 7.66 -7.02
N ALA A 255 -8.31 7.85 -8.32
CA ALA A 255 -7.30 8.27 -9.29
C ALA A 255 -6.66 9.62 -8.92
N GLY A 256 -7.46 10.58 -8.46
CA GLY A 256 -6.96 11.87 -7.98
C GLY A 256 -6.12 11.76 -6.70
N ARG A 257 -6.41 10.80 -5.81
CA ARG A 257 -5.58 10.54 -4.61
C ARG A 257 -4.28 9.83 -4.98
N SER A 258 -4.33 8.79 -5.81
CA SER A 258 -3.13 8.04 -6.23
C SER A 258 -2.15 8.92 -7.00
N LEU A 259 -2.65 9.79 -7.89
CA LEU A 259 -1.80 10.72 -8.63
C LEU A 259 -1.09 11.72 -7.70
N ARG A 260 -1.83 12.33 -6.75
CA ARG A 260 -1.25 13.23 -5.75
C ARG A 260 -0.19 12.53 -4.91
N ARG A 261 -0.46 11.30 -4.46
CA ARG A 261 0.50 10.47 -3.75
C ARG A 261 1.76 10.28 -4.58
N PHE A 262 1.63 9.80 -5.83
CA PHE A 262 2.78 9.64 -6.72
C PHE A 262 3.61 10.92 -6.86
N THR A 263 2.98 12.07 -7.07
CA THR A 263 3.69 13.36 -7.14
C THR A 263 4.43 13.69 -5.85
N ASN A 264 3.81 13.49 -4.69
CA ASN A 264 4.45 13.73 -3.39
C ASN A 264 5.68 12.83 -3.18
N VAL A 265 5.53 11.54 -3.48
CA VAL A 265 6.60 10.53 -3.39
C VAL A 265 7.76 10.88 -4.32
N GLN A 266 7.46 11.23 -5.57
CA GLN A 266 8.46 11.64 -6.55
C GLN A 266 9.21 12.90 -6.11
N GLN A 267 8.50 13.89 -5.56
CA GLN A 267 9.13 15.10 -5.02
C GLN A 267 10.02 14.80 -3.82
N ALA A 268 9.59 13.93 -2.91
CA ALA A 268 10.39 13.49 -1.78
C ALA A 268 11.69 12.83 -2.26
N TYR A 269 11.59 11.88 -3.18
CA TYR A 269 12.75 11.23 -3.80
C TYR A 269 13.72 12.23 -4.44
N GLN A 270 13.22 13.19 -5.23
CA GLN A 270 14.08 14.22 -5.84
C GLN A 270 14.80 15.09 -4.81
N ARG A 271 14.15 15.41 -3.67
CA ARG A 271 14.80 16.16 -2.57
C ARG A 271 15.95 15.36 -1.98
N LEU A 272 15.74 14.05 -1.77
CA LEU A 272 16.76 13.15 -1.23
C LEU A 272 17.97 13.03 -2.16
N CYS A 273 17.74 12.82 -3.47
CA CYS A 273 18.82 12.78 -4.46
C CYS A 273 19.66 14.07 -4.42
N ARG A 274 19.02 15.24 -4.36
CA ARG A 274 19.71 16.54 -4.27
C ARG A 274 20.50 16.69 -2.97
N GLN A 275 19.94 16.26 -1.84
CA GLN A 275 20.61 16.34 -0.54
C GLN A 275 21.87 15.47 -0.52
N LYS A 276 21.79 14.25 -1.06
CA LYS A 276 22.94 13.33 -1.15
C LYS A 276 24.03 13.83 -2.10
N GLN A 277 23.64 14.44 -3.23
CA GLN A 277 24.60 15.09 -4.13
C GLN A 277 25.34 16.25 -3.44
N ARG A 278 24.61 17.07 -2.65
CA ARG A 278 25.20 18.17 -1.87
C ARG A 278 26.16 17.68 -0.79
N SER A 279 25.81 16.64 -0.04
CA SER A 279 26.69 16.09 1.01
C SER A 279 27.98 15.54 0.40
N ARG A 280 27.89 14.83 -0.73
CA ARG A 280 29.08 14.34 -1.47
C ARG A 280 29.97 15.47 -1.97
N ALA A 281 29.39 16.55 -2.50
CA ALA A 281 30.16 17.71 -2.96
C ALA A 281 30.91 18.39 -1.80
N ALA A 282 30.25 18.54 -0.64
CA ALA A 282 30.86 19.10 0.56
C ALA A 282 32.02 18.24 1.08
N THR A 283 31.87 16.91 1.11
CA THR A 283 32.94 15.99 1.52
C THR A 283 34.13 16.02 0.55
N ARG A 284 33.89 16.13 -0.77
CA ARG A 284 34.96 16.26 -1.77
C ARG A 284 35.73 17.58 -1.63
N SER A 285 35.04 18.68 -1.31
CA SER A 285 35.67 19.99 -1.09
C SER A 285 36.52 20.07 0.18
N ARG A 286 36.33 19.17 1.15
CA ARG A 286 37.00 19.18 2.46
C ARG A 286 38.29 18.36 2.54
N LYS A 287 38.70 17.64 1.48
CA LYS A 287 40.02 16.99 1.47
C LYS A 287 41.11 18.06 1.23
N PRO A 288 41.96 18.39 2.24
CA PRO A 288 43.08 19.29 2.02
C PRO A 288 44.10 18.61 1.09
N LYS A 289 44.77 19.42 0.26
CA LYS A 289 45.95 19.01 -0.50
C LYS A 289 47.11 18.67 0.42
#